data_AF-A0A179HPL3-F1
#
_entry.id   AF-A0A179HPL3-F1
#
_cell.length_a   1.000
_cell.length_b   1.000
_cell.length_c   1.000
_cell.angle_alpha   90.00
_cell.angle_beta   90.00
_cell.angle_gamma   90.00
#
_symmetry.space_group_name_H-M   'P 1'
#
loop_
_entity.id
_entity.type
_entity.pdbx_description
1 polymer ?
#
loop_
_entity_poly.entity_id
_entity_poly.type
_entity_poly.pdbx_seq_one_letter_code
_entity_poly.pdbx_strand_id
1 'polypeptide(L)'
;MSGLDSYTAGMTEVPENLFHTVLTVVDLHNDPSGGTRSYYVLGTHGTLEAAKVYSTVALQELGFHRDDFDDYAARPAPGAGAAASASTAAAVEQAVTAEAWPHGEGVLLFARAPAGHEFTIRIDTTPNNESLRARAGSTGSGGGALLLPDGARFLHYVLQTTVDYNVDRTGAAQTAEIEGAYVHRADAWTAAHRCLDRDDYAEYDSRGDAEFLGEWPYGEDVVVHAVADTGQNFQVAVKTPPHGDEKRRAELKKTVKRHKAEEAKARVGRDMTD
;
A
#
# COMPACT_ATOMS: atom_id res chain seq x y z
N MET A 1 9.07 -40.68 -36.50
CA MET A 1 9.24 -39.22 -36.41
C MET A 1 8.36 -38.75 -35.27
N SER A 2 8.97 -38.68 -34.09
CA SER A 2 8.33 -38.60 -32.79
C SER A 2 8.35 -37.16 -32.26
N GLY A 3 7.15 -36.67 -31.91
CA GLY A 3 6.87 -35.76 -30.80
C GLY A 3 7.57 -34.40 -30.78
N LEU A 4 6.96 -33.39 -31.40
CA LEU A 4 7.14 -31.97 -31.05
C LEU A 4 5.90 -31.52 -30.26
N ASP A 5 5.80 -31.94 -29.00
CA ASP A 5 4.90 -31.34 -28.01
C ASP A 5 5.75 -30.87 -26.83
N SER A 6 6.51 -29.79 -27.01
CA SER A 6 7.17 -29.12 -25.89
C SER A 6 6.10 -28.32 -25.12
N TYR A 7 5.46 -29.00 -24.18
CA TYR A 7 4.64 -28.43 -23.12
C TYR A 7 5.45 -27.34 -22.39
N THR A 8 5.23 -26.07 -22.71
CA THR A 8 5.42 -24.99 -21.73
C THR A 8 4.22 -25.01 -20.79
N ALA A 9 4.13 -26.07 -19.99
CA ALA A 9 3.28 -26.04 -18.81
C ALA A 9 3.76 -24.87 -17.96
N GLY A 10 2.90 -23.89 -17.71
CA GLY A 10 3.24 -22.72 -16.92
C GLY A 10 3.76 -23.18 -15.57
N MET A 11 5.07 -23.11 -15.38
CA MET A 11 5.71 -23.48 -14.12
C MET A 11 5.14 -22.56 -13.03
N THR A 12 4.78 -23.16 -11.90
CA THR A 12 4.34 -22.42 -10.72
C THR A 12 5.32 -22.70 -9.61
N GLU A 13 5.71 -21.68 -8.87
CA GLU A 13 6.61 -21.81 -7.73
C GLU A 13 5.92 -21.32 -6.45
N VAL A 14 6.39 -21.79 -5.30
CA VAL A 14 5.97 -21.25 -4.00
C VAL A 14 7.07 -20.31 -3.54
N PRO A 15 6.92 -18.99 -3.70
CA PRO A 15 7.92 -18.05 -3.22
C PRO A 15 7.98 -18.09 -1.69
N GLU A 16 9.15 -17.86 -1.12
CA GLU A 16 9.34 -17.75 0.34
C GLU A 16 8.65 -16.49 0.90
N ASN A 17 8.68 -15.40 0.14
CA ASN A 17 8.16 -14.10 0.53
C ASN A 17 7.08 -13.62 -0.45
N LEU A 18 6.16 -12.81 0.06
CA LEU A 18 5.17 -12.07 -0.69
C LEU A 18 5.50 -10.58 -0.65
N PHE A 19 5.24 -9.89 -1.75
CA PHE A 19 5.51 -8.46 -1.91
C PHE A 19 4.20 -7.72 -2.14
N HIS A 20 3.90 -6.73 -1.31
CA HIS A 20 2.62 -6.05 -1.28
C HIS A 20 2.78 -4.60 -1.74
N THR A 21 2.05 -4.20 -2.78
CA THR A 21 2.02 -2.80 -3.20
C THR A 21 1.02 -2.04 -2.34
N VAL A 22 1.51 -1.11 -1.52
CA VAL A 22 0.70 -0.34 -0.56
C VAL A 22 0.62 1.12 -0.98
N LEU A 23 -0.59 1.63 -1.12
CA LEU A 23 -0.88 3.05 -1.27
C LEU A 23 -1.18 3.66 0.09
N THR A 24 -0.45 4.72 0.44
CA THR A 24 -0.79 5.62 1.55
C THR A 24 -1.32 6.93 0.97
N VAL A 25 -2.45 7.40 1.47
CA VAL A 25 -3.01 8.72 1.15
C VAL A 25 -3.07 9.56 2.41
N VAL A 26 -2.42 10.72 2.39
CA VAL A 26 -2.45 11.72 3.47
C VAL A 26 -3.36 12.87 3.05
N ASP A 27 -4.33 13.23 3.90
CA ASP A 27 -5.31 14.30 3.64
C ASP A 27 -4.86 15.63 4.26
N LEU A 28 -3.82 16.27 3.71
CA LEU A 28 -3.35 17.57 4.24
C LEU A 28 -4.33 18.71 3.97
N HIS A 29 -5.37 18.48 3.16
CA HIS A 29 -6.41 19.45 2.92
C HIS A 29 -7.31 19.65 4.13
N ASN A 30 -7.83 18.54 4.67
CA ASN A 30 -8.73 18.57 5.82
C ASN A 30 -7.96 18.50 7.15
N ASP A 31 -6.78 17.88 7.13
CA ASP A 31 -5.92 17.73 8.29
C ASP A 31 -4.48 18.12 7.92
N PRO A 32 -4.14 19.42 8.00
CA PRO A 32 -2.80 19.92 7.66
C PRO A 32 -1.66 19.33 8.49
N SER A 33 -1.97 18.65 9.60
CA SER A 33 -0.95 17.97 10.39
C SER A 33 -0.39 16.73 9.69
N GLY A 34 -1.19 16.08 8.84
CA GLY A 34 -0.84 14.81 8.21
C GLY A 34 -1.07 13.57 9.08
N GLY A 35 -1.76 13.71 10.22
CA GLY A 35 -2.19 12.60 11.07
C GLY A 35 -3.29 11.74 10.43
N THR A 36 -4.12 12.33 9.58
CA THR A 36 -5.17 11.61 8.84
C THR A 36 -4.60 10.89 7.62
N ARG A 37 -4.44 9.57 7.74
CA ARG A 37 -3.89 8.70 6.68
C ARG A 37 -4.80 7.52 6.38
N SER A 38 -4.83 7.15 5.10
CA SER A 38 -5.50 5.94 4.62
C SER A 38 -4.49 5.00 3.97
N TYR A 39 -4.48 3.75 4.42
CA TYR A 39 -3.65 2.68 3.87
C TYR A 39 -4.50 1.71 3.04
N TYR A 40 -4.04 1.41 1.82
CA TYR A 40 -4.67 0.50 0.89
C TYR A 40 -3.64 -0.48 0.32
N VAL A 41 -3.84 -1.77 0.55
CA VAL A 41 -3.09 -2.80 -0.16
C VAL A 41 -3.72 -2.96 -1.55
N LEU A 42 -2.99 -2.55 -2.58
CA LEU A 42 -3.49 -2.54 -3.96
C LEU A 42 -3.32 -3.91 -4.64
N GLY A 43 -2.24 -4.61 -4.32
CA GLY A 43 -1.95 -5.94 -4.86
C GLY A 43 -0.86 -6.67 -4.09
N THR A 44 -0.81 -8.00 -4.25
CA THR A 44 0.25 -8.87 -3.74
C THR A 44 0.88 -9.64 -4.90
N HIS A 45 2.20 -9.77 -4.86
CA HIS A 45 3.03 -10.37 -5.89
C HIS A 45 3.97 -11.41 -5.26
N GLY A 46 4.25 -12.48 -6.00
CA GLY A 46 5.22 -13.51 -5.61
C GLY A 46 6.68 -13.13 -5.89
N THR A 47 6.93 -12.02 -6.59
CA THR A 47 8.28 -11.52 -6.87
C THR A 47 8.37 -10.01 -6.65
N LEU A 48 9.53 -9.55 -6.19
CA LEU A 48 9.81 -8.12 -6.00
C LEU A 48 9.76 -7.35 -7.33
N GLU A 49 10.22 -7.98 -8.42
CA GLU A 49 10.18 -7.38 -9.76
C GLU A 49 8.73 -7.09 -10.20
N ALA A 50 7.81 -8.03 -10.02
CA ALA A 50 6.40 -7.83 -10.35
C ALA A 50 5.76 -6.71 -9.52
N ALA A 51 6.06 -6.64 -8.22
CA ALA A 51 5.58 -5.56 -7.37
C ALA A 51 6.13 -4.19 -7.81
N LYS A 52 7.41 -4.11 -8.18
CA LYS A 52 8.01 -2.88 -8.74
C LYS A 52 7.35 -2.47 -10.05
N VAL A 53 7.14 -3.39 -10.98
CA VAL A 53 6.43 -3.11 -12.24
C VAL A 53 5.02 -2.57 -11.95
N TYR A 54 4.27 -3.25 -11.09
CA TYR A 54 2.91 -2.84 -10.71
C TYR A 54 2.88 -1.45 -10.07
N SER A 55 3.84 -1.13 -9.20
CA SER A 55 3.92 0.17 -8.53
C SER A 55 3.95 1.37 -9.49
N THR A 56 4.51 1.19 -10.69
CA THR A 56 4.61 2.26 -11.71
C THR A 56 3.27 2.57 -12.38
N VAL A 57 2.33 1.62 -12.41
CA VAL A 57 1.02 1.76 -13.06
C VAL A 57 -0.13 1.83 -12.05
N ALA A 58 0.12 1.57 -10.77
CA ALA A 58 -0.89 1.44 -9.73
C ALA A 58 -1.80 2.68 -9.60
N LEU A 59 -1.25 3.91 -9.63
CA LEU A 59 -2.10 5.12 -9.61
C LEU A 59 -2.95 5.25 -10.89
N GLN A 60 -2.41 4.88 -12.04
CA GLN A 60 -3.13 4.90 -13.31
C GLN A 60 -4.30 3.91 -13.33
N GLU A 61 -4.13 2.72 -12.75
CA GLU A 61 -5.23 1.77 -12.59
C GLU A 61 -6.35 2.29 -11.68
N LEU A 62 -6.02 3.22 -10.77
CA LEU A 62 -7.00 3.94 -9.95
C LEU A 62 -7.64 5.13 -10.66
N GLY A 63 -7.23 5.43 -11.90
CA GLY A 63 -7.73 6.53 -12.72
C GLY A 63 -7.02 7.87 -12.49
N PHE A 64 -5.85 7.85 -11.84
CA PHE A 64 -4.99 9.03 -11.73
C PHE A 64 -3.92 9.03 -12.82
N HIS A 65 -3.80 10.15 -13.50
CA HIS A 65 -2.76 10.43 -14.48
C HIS A 65 -1.71 11.34 -13.87
N ARG A 66 -0.50 11.35 -14.43
CA ARG A 66 0.58 12.22 -13.97
C ARG A 66 0.17 13.70 -13.91
N ASP A 67 -0.60 14.16 -14.90
CA ASP A 67 -1.04 15.55 -15.05
C ASP A 67 -2.10 15.98 -14.01
N ASP A 68 -2.56 15.05 -13.18
CA ASP A 68 -3.48 15.31 -12.07
C ASP A 68 -2.76 15.88 -10.83
N PHE A 69 -1.42 15.84 -10.82
CA PHE A 69 -0.59 16.18 -9.66
C PHE A 69 0.30 17.39 -9.94
N ASP A 70 0.49 18.24 -8.92
CA ASP A 70 1.46 19.34 -8.98
C ASP A 70 2.89 18.85 -8.76
N ASP A 71 3.05 17.71 -8.07
CA ASP A 71 4.32 17.03 -7.88
C ASP A 71 4.13 15.54 -8.15
N TYR A 72 5.01 14.95 -8.96
CA TYR A 72 4.98 13.53 -9.28
C TYR A 72 6.41 13.04 -9.48
N ALA A 73 6.83 12.10 -8.65
CA ALA A 73 8.18 11.54 -8.67
C ALA A 73 8.12 10.02 -8.57
N ALA A 74 8.93 9.34 -9.39
CA ALA A 74 9.09 7.89 -9.34
C ALA A 74 10.58 7.53 -9.23
N ARG A 75 10.97 6.96 -8.08
CA ARG A 75 11.64 5.66 -8.02
C ARG A 75 12.54 5.20 -9.17
N PRO A 76 13.69 5.82 -9.54
CA PRO A 76 14.52 5.24 -10.59
C PRO A 76 15.01 3.85 -10.18
N ALA A 77 14.94 2.88 -11.10
CA ALA A 77 15.46 1.54 -10.83
C ALA A 77 16.98 1.58 -10.53
N PRO A 78 17.48 0.78 -9.57
CA PRO A 78 18.93 0.69 -9.32
C PRO A 78 19.66 0.27 -10.61
N GLY A 79 20.66 1.04 -11.04
CA GLY A 79 21.40 0.79 -12.28
C GLY A 79 20.85 1.49 -13.53
N ALA A 80 19.77 2.28 -13.43
CA ALA A 80 19.32 3.17 -14.51
C ALA A 80 20.21 4.42 -14.71
N GLY A 81 21.35 4.49 -14.01
CA GLY A 81 22.34 5.55 -14.16
C GLY A 81 23.13 5.44 -15.47
N ALA A 82 23.03 6.48 -16.29
CA ALA A 82 23.94 6.87 -17.38
C ALA A 82 23.87 6.17 -18.77
N ALA A 83 22.96 5.22 -19.05
CA ALA A 83 22.91 4.58 -20.38
C ALA A 83 21.64 4.83 -21.23
N ALA A 84 20.56 5.38 -20.66
CA ALA A 84 19.36 5.75 -21.44
C ALA A 84 19.27 7.27 -21.62
N SER A 85 20.23 7.83 -22.36
CA SER A 85 20.08 9.14 -22.98
C SER A 85 19.55 8.97 -24.41
N ALA A 86 18.51 9.76 -24.74
CA ALA A 86 17.76 9.85 -26.00
C ALA A 86 16.75 8.70 -26.22
N SER A 87 15.44 8.93 -26.32
CA SER A 87 14.76 10.04 -26.98
C SER A 87 13.32 10.21 -26.47
N THR A 88 12.99 11.41 -26.01
CA THR A 88 11.73 12.14 -26.26
C THR A 88 11.77 13.39 -25.37
N ALA A 89 11.45 14.54 -25.95
CA ALA A 89 11.66 15.88 -25.39
C ALA A 89 10.74 16.23 -24.18
N ALA A 90 10.19 15.24 -23.48
CA ALA A 90 9.30 15.41 -22.33
C ALA A 90 9.93 15.00 -20.98
N ALA A 91 11.18 14.52 -20.96
CA ALA A 91 11.83 13.96 -19.78
C ALA A 91 12.94 14.87 -19.19
N VAL A 92 12.74 16.19 -19.18
CA VAL A 92 13.66 17.15 -18.53
C VAL A 92 13.01 17.87 -17.35
N GLU A 93 12.08 17.22 -16.65
CA GLU A 93 11.68 17.66 -15.31
C GLU A 93 12.16 16.63 -14.28
N GLN A 94 13.32 16.97 -13.73
CA GLN A 94 14.00 16.39 -12.56
C GLN A 94 14.20 14.87 -12.59
N ALA A 95 15.27 14.46 -13.28
CA ALA A 95 15.91 13.17 -13.02
C ALA A 95 16.56 13.21 -11.62
N VAL A 96 15.79 12.94 -10.58
CA VAL A 96 16.31 12.66 -9.24
C VAL A 96 17.09 11.35 -9.34
N THR A 97 18.40 11.37 -9.10
CA THR A 97 19.17 10.12 -9.01
C THR A 97 18.68 9.31 -7.80
N ALA A 98 18.83 7.98 -7.81
CA ALA A 98 18.39 7.14 -6.68
C ALA A 98 19.04 7.55 -5.34
N GLU A 99 20.18 8.23 -5.39
CA GLU A 99 20.97 8.77 -4.26
C GLU A 99 20.41 10.09 -3.70
N ALA A 100 19.57 10.81 -4.46
CA ALA A 100 18.98 12.09 -4.06
C ALA A 100 17.47 11.98 -3.76
N TRP A 101 16.94 10.76 -3.57
CA TRP A 101 15.51 10.51 -3.39
C TRP A 101 14.97 11.08 -2.07
N PRO A 102 14.12 12.13 -2.09
CA PRO A 102 13.75 12.86 -0.87
C PRO A 102 12.55 12.25 -0.13
N HIS A 103 11.86 11.28 -0.73
CA HIS A 103 10.59 10.75 -0.22
C HIS A 103 10.77 9.52 0.69
N GLY A 104 12.01 9.18 1.06
CA GLY A 104 12.34 8.05 1.91
C GLY A 104 12.63 6.75 1.15
N GLU A 105 13.49 5.90 1.71
CA GLU A 105 14.02 4.71 1.05
C GLU A 105 12.94 3.70 0.63
N GLY A 106 11.85 3.59 1.37
CA GLY A 106 10.76 2.65 1.06
C GLY A 106 9.79 3.12 -0.03
N VAL A 107 9.83 4.41 -0.42
CA VAL A 107 8.87 4.99 -1.36
C VAL A 107 9.34 4.80 -2.80
N LEU A 108 8.48 4.23 -3.63
CA LEU A 108 8.73 4.01 -5.05
C LEU A 108 8.07 5.06 -5.93
N LEU A 109 6.94 5.59 -5.48
CA LEU A 109 6.22 6.65 -6.16
C LEU A 109 5.70 7.63 -5.11
N PHE A 110 5.93 8.91 -5.35
CA PHE A 110 5.35 10.01 -4.62
C PHE A 110 4.54 10.87 -5.60
N ALA A 111 3.35 11.29 -5.18
CA ALA A 111 2.58 12.27 -5.91
C ALA A 111 1.85 13.20 -4.95
N ARG A 112 1.82 14.49 -5.24
CA ARG A 112 1.08 15.49 -4.47
C ARG A 112 0.09 16.21 -5.36
N ALA A 113 -1.17 16.13 -4.97
CA ALA A 113 -2.26 16.79 -5.65
C ALA A 113 -2.30 18.29 -5.33
N PRO A 114 -2.84 19.13 -6.25
CA PRO A 114 -3.01 20.56 -5.99
C PRO A 114 -3.85 20.88 -4.76
N ALA A 115 -4.78 19.99 -4.43
CA ALA A 115 -5.65 20.13 -3.27
C ALA A 115 -4.95 19.79 -1.94
N GLY A 116 -3.67 19.38 -1.93
CA GLY A 116 -2.92 19.02 -0.73
C GLY A 116 -3.02 17.55 -0.33
N HIS A 117 -3.55 16.67 -1.17
CA HIS A 117 -3.47 15.23 -0.90
C HIS A 117 -2.11 14.70 -1.32
N GLU A 118 -1.45 13.94 -0.45
CA GLU A 118 -0.20 13.26 -0.78
C GLU A 118 -0.45 11.75 -0.93
N PHE A 119 0.15 11.18 -1.97
CA PHE A 119 0.03 9.78 -2.34
C PHE A 119 1.43 9.18 -2.35
N THR A 120 1.64 8.11 -1.60
CA THR A 120 2.90 7.36 -1.64
C THR A 120 2.64 5.89 -1.91
N ILE A 121 3.40 5.30 -2.83
CA ILE A 121 3.41 3.86 -3.07
C ILE A 121 4.68 3.26 -2.50
N ARG A 122 4.51 2.21 -1.70
CA ARG A 122 5.58 1.42 -1.07
C ARG A 122 5.39 -0.06 -1.40
N ILE A 123 6.45 -0.85 -1.22
CA ILE A 123 6.38 -2.31 -1.22
C ILE A 123 6.70 -2.81 0.19
N ASP A 124 5.75 -3.49 0.80
CA ASP A 124 5.96 -4.24 2.04
C ASP A 124 6.24 -5.71 1.71
N THR A 125 6.97 -6.40 2.58
CA THR A 125 7.34 -7.81 2.39
C THR A 125 6.90 -8.63 3.59
N THR A 126 6.22 -9.75 3.36
CA THR A 126 5.90 -10.72 4.41
C THR A 126 6.35 -12.12 4.02
N PRO A 127 6.55 -13.02 4.99
CA PRO A 127 6.65 -14.45 4.71
C PRO A 127 5.39 -14.97 4.01
N ASN A 128 5.54 -15.96 3.13
CA ASN A 128 4.45 -16.67 2.47
C ASN A 128 3.93 -17.84 3.33
N ASN A 129 3.33 -17.51 4.47
CA ASN A 129 2.87 -18.51 5.45
C ASN A 129 1.77 -19.44 4.92
N GLU A 130 1.04 -18.98 3.91
CA GLU A 130 -0.06 -19.71 3.26
C GLU A 130 0.42 -20.63 2.12
N SER A 131 1.73 -20.67 1.82
CA SER A 131 2.31 -21.43 0.71
C SER A 131 1.64 -21.13 -0.64
N LEU A 132 1.27 -19.86 -0.86
CA LEU A 132 0.62 -19.42 -2.10
C LEU A 132 1.56 -19.65 -3.27
N ARG A 133 1.01 -20.12 -4.40
CA ARG A 133 1.78 -20.28 -5.62
C ARG A 133 1.80 -18.99 -6.40
N ALA A 134 2.91 -18.71 -7.05
CA ALA A 134 3.03 -17.68 -8.05
C ALA A 134 3.30 -18.31 -9.42
N ARG A 135 2.82 -17.67 -10.48
CA ARG A 135 3.21 -18.03 -11.83
C ARG A 135 4.69 -17.71 -12.01
N ALA A 136 5.51 -18.72 -12.31
CA ALA A 136 6.90 -18.52 -12.63
C ALA A 136 6.99 -17.74 -13.96
N GLY A 137 7.89 -16.76 -14.00
CA GLY A 137 8.28 -16.08 -15.23
C GLY A 137 9.77 -16.30 -15.45
N SER A 138 10.23 -16.24 -16.70
CA SER A 138 11.64 -15.94 -16.93
C SER A 138 11.90 -14.49 -16.51
N THR A 139 13.12 -14.18 -16.09
CA THR A 139 13.57 -12.80 -15.83
C THR A 139 13.11 -11.87 -16.96
N GLY A 140 12.40 -10.79 -16.64
CA GLY A 140 11.82 -9.85 -17.61
C GLY A 140 10.49 -10.27 -18.28
N SER A 141 9.88 -11.40 -17.90
CA SER A 141 8.64 -11.91 -18.50
C SER A 141 7.50 -12.06 -17.49
N GLY A 142 7.15 -10.97 -16.78
CA GLY A 142 5.86 -10.81 -16.08
C GLY A 142 5.46 -11.90 -15.06
N GLY A 143 6.41 -12.70 -14.57
CA GLY A 143 6.19 -13.70 -13.52
C GLY A 143 5.92 -13.05 -12.17
N GLY A 144 5.35 -13.80 -11.22
CA GLY A 144 5.03 -13.30 -9.88
C GLY A 144 3.56 -12.96 -9.65
N ALA A 145 2.68 -13.18 -10.63
CA ALA A 145 1.24 -13.14 -10.38
C ALA A 145 0.84 -14.30 -9.45
N LEU A 146 0.18 -13.99 -8.33
CA LEU A 146 -0.29 -15.01 -7.40
C LEU A 146 -1.43 -15.83 -7.98
N LEU A 147 -1.42 -17.12 -7.66
CA LEU A 147 -2.48 -18.07 -7.93
C LEU A 147 -3.22 -18.33 -6.62
N LEU A 148 -4.34 -17.64 -6.44
CA LEU A 148 -5.17 -17.83 -5.25
C LEU A 148 -5.91 -19.17 -5.33
N PRO A 149 -6.06 -19.90 -4.21
CA PRO A 149 -6.86 -21.12 -4.16
C PRO A 149 -8.31 -20.92 -4.62
N ASP A 150 -8.94 -22.00 -5.08
CA ASP A 150 -10.28 -21.96 -5.66
C ASP A 150 -11.30 -21.26 -4.73
N GLY A 151 -11.95 -20.22 -5.26
CA GLY A 151 -12.96 -19.43 -4.55
C GLY A 151 -12.41 -18.18 -3.86
N ALA A 152 -11.11 -18.07 -3.61
CA ALA A 152 -10.49 -16.87 -3.09
C ALA A 152 -10.31 -15.83 -4.21
N ARG A 153 -10.80 -14.61 -3.99
CA ARG A 153 -10.69 -13.49 -4.95
C ARG A 153 -9.63 -12.48 -4.57
N PHE A 154 -9.23 -12.47 -3.30
CA PHE A 154 -8.28 -11.54 -2.72
C PHE A 154 -7.74 -12.15 -1.42
N LEU A 155 -6.67 -11.57 -0.89
CA LEU A 155 -6.12 -11.89 0.42
C LEU A 155 -6.66 -10.95 1.49
N HIS A 156 -6.60 -11.40 2.74
CA HIS A 156 -6.85 -10.61 3.94
C HIS A 156 -5.51 -10.27 4.58
N TYR A 157 -5.31 -9.02 4.94
CA TYR A 157 -4.03 -8.51 5.44
C TYR A 157 -4.15 -8.15 6.91
N VAL A 158 -3.17 -8.54 7.71
CA VAL A 158 -2.97 -7.98 9.05
C VAL A 158 -2.08 -6.76 8.88
N LEU A 159 -2.62 -5.58 9.18
CA LEU A 159 -1.92 -4.31 9.10
C LEU A 159 -1.71 -3.76 10.51
N GLN A 160 -0.45 -3.55 10.89
CA GLN A 160 -0.09 -2.84 12.10
C GLN A 160 0.18 -1.38 11.77
N THR A 161 -0.42 -0.46 12.51
CA THR A 161 -0.13 0.97 12.44
C THR A 161 0.43 1.43 13.77
N THR A 162 1.58 2.08 13.75
CA THR A 162 2.24 2.63 14.93
C THR A 162 2.24 4.14 14.84
N VAL A 163 1.78 4.83 15.89
CA VAL A 163 1.76 6.29 15.98
C VAL A 163 2.61 6.72 17.17
N ASP A 164 3.63 7.54 16.91
CA ASP A 164 4.53 8.07 17.92
C ASP A 164 4.14 9.50 18.31
N TYR A 165 3.27 9.61 19.31
CA TYR A 165 2.81 10.91 19.82
C TYR A 165 3.89 11.68 20.60
N ASN A 166 5.01 11.05 20.97
CA ASN A 166 6.11 11.77 21.63
C ASN A 166 6.98 12.50 20.62
N VAL A 167 7.22 11.87 19.47
CA VAL A 167 7.89 12.51 18.34
C VAL A 167 6.97 13.58 17.74
N ASP A 168 5.69 13.28 17.58
CA ASP A 168 4.72 14.21 17.02
C ASP A 168 3.32 14.03 17.60
N ARG A 169 2.92 14.98 18.45
CA ARG A 169 1.60 14.99 19.10
C ARG A 169 0.43 15.11 18.14
N THR A 170 0.66 15.49 16.89
CA THR A 170 -0.40 15.56 15.88
C THR A 170 -0.73 14.19 15.27
N GLY A 171 0.13 13.19 15.50
CA GLY A 171 -0.03 11.83 14.99
C GLY A 171 0.50 11.62 13.57
N ALA A 172 1.20 12.59 12.97
CA ALA A 172 1.80 12.42 11.65
C ALA A 172 3.08 11.57 11.66
N ALA A 173 3.77 11.47 12.81
CA ALA A 173 4.79 10.44 13.02
C ALA A 173 4.14 9.07 13.19
N GLN A 174 3.73 8.47 12.07
CA GLN A 174 3.15 7.14 12.04
C GLN A 174 3.70 6.27 10.90
N THR A 175 3.84 4.98 11.18
CA THR A 175 4.21 3.95 10.22
C THR A 175 3.09 2.93 10.11
N ALA A 176 3.01 2.25 8.97
CA ALA A 176 2.13 1.11 8.81
C ALA A 176 2.85 0.02 8.03
N GLU A 177 2.71 -1.21 8.52
CA GLU A 177 3.41 -2.40 8.07
C GLU A 177 2.41 -3.56 7.96
N ILE A 178 2.55 -4.37 6.91
CA ILE A 178 1.79 -5.61 6.76
C ILE A 178 2.52 -6.72 7.51
N GLU A 179 1.83 -7.31 8.48
CA GLU A 179 2.37 -8.37 9.35
C GLU A 179 2.08 -9.77 8.79
N GLY A 180 1.07 -9.87 7.91
CA GLY A 180 0.75 -11.11 7.23
C GLY A 180 -0.36 -10.98 6.19
N ALA A 181 -0.40 -11.95 5.27
CA ALA A 181 -1.43 -12.07 4.24
C ALA A 181 -2.01 -13.49 4.23
N TYR A 182 -3.34 -13.58 4.24
CA TYR A 182 -4.08 -14.81 4.49
C TYR A 182 -5.16 -15.03 3.44
N VAL A 183 -5.43 -16.28 3.08
CA VAL A 183 -6.52 -16.61 2.15
C VAL A 183 -7.88 -16.41 2.81
N HIS A 184 -8.00 -16.73 4.10
CA HIS A 184 -9.26 -16.63 4.83
C HIS A 184 -9.22 -15.53 5.88
N ARG A 185 -10.32 -14.77 5.97
CA ARG A 185 -10.48 -13.70 6.96
C ARG A 185 -10.34 -14.20 8.40
N ALA A 186 -10.82 -15.41 8.69
CA ALA A 186 -10.78 -15.99 10.04
C ALA A 186 -9.33 -16.21 10.51
N ASP A 187 -8.44 -16.60 9.59
CA ASP A 187 -7.02 -16.83 9.89
C ASP A 187 -6.30 -15.49 10.09
N ALA A 188 -6.55 -14.50 9.22
CA ALA A 188 -6.07 -13.13 9.43
C ALA A 188 -6.55 -12.55 10.77
N TRP A 189 -7.81 -12.79 11.15
CA TRP A 189 -8.37 -12.33 12.41
C TRP A 189 -7.70 -12.99 13.62
N THR A 190 -7.46 -14.30 13.54
CA THR A 190 -6.74 -15.05 14.58
C THR A 190 -5.30 -14.57 14.71
N ALA A 191 -4.63 -14.32 13.59
CA ALA A 191 -3.27 -13.79 13.56
C ALA A 191 -3.20 -12.36 14.12
N ALA A 192 -4.16 -11.50 13.78
CA ALA A 192 -4.23 -10.14 14.29
C ALA A 192 -4.30 -10.08 15.83
N HIS A 193 -5.06 -10.97 16.47
CA HIS A 193 -5.11 -11.07 17.94
C HIS A 193 -3.79 -11.51 18.58
N ARG A 194 -2.88 -12.10 17.81
CA ARG A 194 -1.57 -12.61 18.26
C ARG A 194 -0.41 -11.77 17.74
N CYS A 195 -0.71 -10.69 17.02
CA CYS A 195 0.28 -9.85 16.37
C CYS A 195 1.15 -9.12 17.39
N LEU A 196 0.56 -8.77 18.53
CA LEU A 196 1.20 -8.08 19.64
C LEU A 196 1.15 -8.97 20.88
N ASP A 197 2.22 -8.98 21.67
CA ASP A 197 2.22 -9.60 22.99
C ASP A 197 1.60 -8.63 24.00
N ARG A 198 0.57 -9.05 24.73
CA ARG A 198 -0.14 -8.20 25.69
C ARG A 198 0.79 -7.70 26.80
N ASP A 199 1.78 -8.50 27.19
CA ASP A 199 2.65 -8.19 28.33
C ASP A 199 3.67 -7.07 28.01
N ASP A 200 3.80 -6.67 26.74
CA ASP A 200 4.70 -5.60 26.29
C ASP A 200 4.07 -4.19 26.34
N TYR A 201 2.79 -4.08 26.73
CA TYR A 201 2.04 -2.82 26.64
C TYR A 201 1.44 -2.38 27.97
N ALA A 202 1.39 -1.06 28.18
CA ALA A 202 0.77 -0.43 29.33
C ALA A 202 -0.77 -0.53 29.27
N GLU A 203 -1.31 -0.38 28.06
CA GLU A 203 -2.74 -0.57 27.76
C GLU A 203 -2.85 -1.54 26.58
N TYR A 204 -3.80 -2.48 26.67
CA TYR A 204 -4.03 -3.46 25.62
C TYR A 204 -5.52 -3.81 25.56
N ASP A 205 -6.15 -3.31 24.52
CA ASP A 205 -7.56 -3.50 24.21
C ASP A 205 -7.70 -4.48 23.05
N SER A 206 -8.39 -5.59 23.29
CA SER A 206 -8.65 -6.60 22.26
C SER A 206 -10.14 -6.72 21.98
N ARG A 207 -10.47 -6.77 20.70
CA ARG A 207 -11.85 -6.84 20.27
C ARG A 207 -12.46 -8.19 20.60
N GLY A 208 -13.54 -8.17 21.37
CA GLY A 208 -14.17 -9.39 21.89
C GLY A 208 -13.86 -9.63 23.37
N ASP A 209 -12.99 -8.81 23.97
CA ASP A 209 -12.86 -8.73 25.42
C ASP A 209 -14.19 -8.25 26.03
N ALA A 210 -14.49 -8.70 27.25
CA ALA A 210 -15.80 -8.51 27.87
C ALA A 210 -16.20 -7.02 28.04
N GLU A 211 -15.21 -6.15 28.21
CA GLU A 211 -15.39 -4.71 28.37
C GLU A 211 -15.81 -3.99 27.09
N PHE A 212 -15.56 -4.59 25.93
CA PHE A 212 -15.94 -4.07 24.61
C PHE A 212 -17.15 -4.81 23.99
N LEU A 213 -17.90 -5.56 24.80
CA LEU A 213 -19.16 -6.19 24.39
C LEU A 213 -20.27 -5.14 24.23
N GLY A 214 -20.23 -4.37 23.15
CA GLY A 214 -21.29 -3.44 22.76
C GLY A 214 -20.79 -2.24 21.98
N GLU A 215 -19.61 -1.73 22.34
CA GLU A 215 -18.99 -0.58 21.67
C GLU A 215 -17.48 -0.82 21.49
N TRP A 216 -17.01 -0.66 20.25
CA TRP A 216 -15.60 -0.77 19.89
C TRP A 216 -15.16 0.54 19.21
N PRO A 217 -14.41 1.40 19.90
CA PRO A 217 -14.18 2.78 19.45
C PRO A 217 -13.13 2.90 18.33
N TYR A 218 -12.31 1.87 18.13
CA TYR A 218 -11.16 1.93 17.21
C TYR A 218 -11.51 1.63 15.75
N GLY A 219 -12.76 1.23 15.48
CA GLY A 219 -13.26 1.00 14.13
C GLY A 219 -13.42 -0.47 13.76
N GLU A 220 -14.28 -0.73 12.78
CA GLU A 220 -14.78 -2.08 12.44
C GLU A 220 -13.72 -3.07 11.93
N ASP A 221 -12.57 -2.59 11.49
CA ASP A 221 -11.49 -3.47 11.01
C ASP A 221 -10.40 -3.68 12.07
N VAL A 222 -10.38 -2.85 13.11
CA VAL A 222 -9.36 -2.94 14.17
C VAL A 222 -9.73 -4.10 15.09
N VAL A 223 -8.72 -4.90 15.39
CA VAL A 223 -8.76 -6.10 16.22
C VAL A 223 -8.10 -5.86 17.56
N VAL A 224 -6.97 -5.14 17.56
CA VAL A 224 -6.22 -4.79 18.78
C VAL A 224 -5.88 -3.30 18.71
N HIS A 225 -6.02 -2.61 19.83
CA HIS A 225 -5.38 -1.33 20.10
C HIS A 225 -4.52 -1.48 21.34
N ALA A 226 -3.31 -0.97 21.31
CA ALA A 226 -2.38 -1.06 22.43
C ALA A 226 -1.58 0.23 22.57
N VAL A 227 -1.14 0.53 23.79
CA VAL A 227 -0.30 1.68 24.11
C VAL A 227 0.91 1.21 24.89
N ALA A 228 2.11 1.46 24.36
CA ALA A 228 3.34 1.13 25.06
C ALA A 228 3.59 2.09 26.23
N ASP A 229 4.45 1.71 27.17
CA ASP A 229 4.88 2.59 28.29
C ASP A 229 5.48 3.92 27.81
N THR A 230 6.03 3.93 26.60
CA THR A 230 6.54 5.15 25.98
C THR A 230 5.41 6.12 25.61
N GLY A 231 4.17 5.67 25.45
CA GLY A 231 3.05 6.44 24.91
C GLY A 231 2.82 6.23 23.40
N GLN A 232 3.65 5.39 22.75
CA GLN A 232 3.41 4.97 21.37
C GLN A 232 2.13 4.15 21.27
N ASN A 233 1.31 4.46 20.28
CA ASN A 233 0.03 3.80 20.04
C ASN A 233 0.17 2.80 18.89
N PHE A 234 -0.42 1.63 19.06
CA PHE A 234 -0.39 0.54 18.09
C PHE A 234 -1.83 0.14 17.77
N GLN A 235 -2.12 -0.05 16.48
CA GLN A 235 -3.40 -0.57 16.01
C GLN A 235 -3.16 -1.72 15.07
N VAL A 236 -3.77 -2.87 15.36
CA VAL A 236 -3.74 -4.04 14.47
C VAL A 236 -5.11 -4.19 13.83
N ALA A 237 -5.16 -4.18 12.50
CA ALA A 237 -6.40 -4.26 11.75
C ALA A 237 -6.36 -5.37 10.70
N VAL A 238 -7.50 -6.00 10.44
CA VAL A 238 -7.67 -6.91 9.30
C VAL A 238 -8.25 -6.14 8.12
N LYS A 239 -7.47 -6.00 7.05
CA LYS A 239 -7.83 -5.24 5.86
C LYS A 239 -8.04 -6.14 4.66
N THR A 240 -8.92 -5.70 3.78
CA THR A 240 -9.17 -6.26 2.45
C THR A 240 -8.71 -5.25 1.40
N PRO A 241 -8.29 -5.70 0.21
CA PRO A 241 -7.92 -4.77 -0.84
C PRO A 241 -9.16 -4.06 -1.38
N PRO A 242 -9.03 -2.84 -1.93
CA PRO A 242 -10.19 -2.07 -2.42
C PRO A 242 -11.06 -2.79 -3.44
N HIS A 243 -10.55 -3.74 -4.22
CA HIS A 243 -11.35 -4.50 -5.18
C HIS A 243 -12.16 -5.64 -4.52
N GLY A 244 -11.77 -6.08 -3.32
CA GLY A 244 -12.42 -7.15 -2.56
C GLY A 244 -13.53 -6.69 -1.62
N ASP A 245 -13.61 -5.39 -1.35
CA ASP A 245 -14.54 -4.81 -0.37
C ASP A 245 -15.21 -3.55 -0.94
N GLU A 246 -16.54 -3.55 -1.00
CA GLU A 246 -17.30 -2.44 -1.58
C GLU A 246 -17.18 -1.14 -0.78
N LYS A 247 -17.12 -1.20 0.55
CA LYS A 247 -16.93 -0.03 1.41
C LYS A 247 -15.56 0.57 1.15
N ARG A 248 -14.51 -0.25 1.13
CA ARG A 248 -13.13 0.19 0.87
C ARG A 248 -12.98 0.73 -0.56
N ARG A 249 -13.63 0.09 -1.53
CA ARG A 249 -13.73 0.59 -2.90
C ARG A 249 -14.42 1.95 -2.96
N ALA A 250 -15.52 2.12 -2.23
CA ALA A 250 -16.29 3.35 -2.20
C ALA A 250 -15.50 4.47 -1.51
N GLU A 251 -14.77 4.18 -0.43
CA GLU A 251 -13.85 5.10 0.23
C GLU A 251 -12.76 5.56 -0.73
N LEU A 252 -12.06 4.63 -1.40
CA LEU A 252 -11.03 4.98 -2.37
C LEU A 252 -11.61 5.77 -3.55
N LYS A 253 -12.76 5.37 -4.09
CA LYS A 253 -13.47 6.12 -5.15
C LYS A 253 -13.90 7.50 -4.69
N LYS A 254 -14.34 7.66 -3.44
CA LYS A 254 -14.69 8.96 -2.85
C LYS A 254 -13.45 9.84 -2.77
N THR A 255 -12.32 9.29 -2.34
CA THR A 255 -11.02 9.98 -2.33
C THR A 255 -10.62 10.42 -3.75
N VAL A 256 -10.70 9.52 -4.74
CA VAL A 256 -10.42 9.82 -6.15
C VAL A 256 -11.37 10.90 -6.70
N LYS A 257 -12.67 10.79 -6.45
CA LYS A 257 -13.67 11.75 -6.92
C LYS A 257 -13.48 13.12 -6.26
N ARG A 258 -13.23 13.15 -4.95
CA ARG A 258 -12.95 14.38 -4.21
C ARG A 258 -11.72 15.06 -4.79
N HIS A 259 -10.65 14.31 -5.00
CA HIS A 259 -9.45 14.80 -5.68
C HIS A 259 -9.80 15.47 -7.02
N LYS A 260 -10.47 14.75 -7.92
CA LYS A 260 -10.83 15.25 -9.26
C LYS A 260 -11.71 16.50 -9.22
N ALA A 261 -12.63 16.58 -8.25
CA ALA A 261 -13.47 17.76 -8.07
C ALA A 261 -12.67 18.97 -7.58
N GLU A 262 -11.75 18.78 -6.63
CA GLU A 262 -10.91 19.87 -6.12
C GLU A 262 -9.87 20.31 -7.16
N GLU A 263 -9.30 19.38 -7.93
CA GLU A 263 -8.43 19.68 -9.07
C GLU A 263 -9.15 20.56 -10.11
N ALA A 264 -10.40 20.22 -10.47
CA ALA A 264 -11.19 21.01 -11.40
C ALA A 264 -11.44 22.45 -10.88
N LYS A 265 -11.73 22.60 -9.57
CA LYS A 265 -11.87 23.93 -8.95
C LYS A 265 -10.56 24.70 -8.96
N ALA A 266 -9.44 24.06 -8.63
CA ALA A 266 -8.12 24.67 -8.59
C ALA A 266 -7.67 25.16 -9.99
N ARG A 267 -8.06 24.47 -11.06
CA ARG A 267 -7.81 24.91 -12.44
C ARG A 267 -8.63 26.14 -12.81
N VAL A 268 -9.94 26.15 -12.50
CA VAL A 268 -10.82 27.31 -12.76
C VAL A 268 -10.38 28.55 -11.98
N GLY A 269 -9.87 28.39 -10.76
CA GLY A 269 -9.36 29.50 -9.96
C GLY A 269 -8.10 30.16 -10.51
N ARG A 270 -7.22 29.38 -11.18
CA ARG A 270 -6.00 29.89 -11.82
C ARG A 270 -6.31 30.73 -13.06
N ASP A 271 -7.26 30.30 -13.89
CA ASP A 271 -7.66 30.98 -15.13
C ASP A 271 -8.34 32.35 -14.90
N MET A 272 -8.78 32.68 -13.68
CA MET A 272 -9.39 33.98 -13.36
C MET A 272 -8.41 35.00 -12.76
N THR A 273 -7.17 34.58 -12.48
CA THR A 273 -6.15 35.42 -11.84
C THR A 273 -5.00 35.85 -12.78
N ASP A 274 -5.02 35.39 -14.03
CA ASP A 274 -4.16 35.84 -15.14
C ASP A 274 -4.92 36.76 -16.11
#